data_AF-A0A955KT42-F1
#
_entry.id   AF-A0A955KT42-F1
#
_cell.length_a   1.000
_cell.length_b   1.000
_cell.length_c   1.000
_cell.angle_alpha   90.00
_cell.angle_beta   90.00
_cell.angle_gamma   90.00
#
_symmetry.space_group_name_H-M   'P 1'
#
loop_
_entity.id
_entity.type
_entity.pdbx_description
1 polymer ?
#
loop_
_entity_poly.entity_id
_entity_poly.type
_entity_poly.pdbx_seq_one_letter_code
_entity_poly.pdbx_strand_id
1 'polypeptide(L)' 'MAKTSKIVKSRRLLAKRSALLLSGKTKVNRVSTRGVNRCRITGRPKGYMRYFGLSRLTFRELALKGELPGVVKASK' A
#
# COMPACT_ATOMS: atom_id res chain seq x y z
N MET A 1 0.91 13.18 7.36
CA MET A 1 0.40 11.82 7.05
C MET A 1 -0.93 11.91 6.30
N ALA A 2 -1.50 10.80 5.82
CA ALA A 2 -2.79 10.86 5.10
C ALA A 2 -3.96 11.03 6.08
N LYS A 3 -5.01 11.75 5.66
CA LYS A 3 -6.27 11.86 6.41
C LYS A 3 -6.91 10.47 6.57
N THR A 4 -7.44 10.17 7.75
CA THR A 4 -8.14 8.91 8.06
C THR A 4 -9.24 8.59 7.05
N SER A 5 -10.03 9.59 6.67
CA SER A 5 -11.07 9.49 5.63
C SER A 5 -10.52 8.97 4.28
N LYS A 6 -9.34 9.45 3.86
CA LYS A 6 -8.70 8.99 2.62
C LYS A 6 -8.20 7.54 2.74
N ILE A 7 -7.72 7.12 3.91
CA ILE A 7 -7.28 5.74 4.17
C ILE A 7 -8.47 4.77 4.10
N VAL A 8 -9.56 5.11 4.78
CA VAL A 8 -10.80 4.32 4.77
C VAL A 8 -11.37 4.20 3.35
N LYS A 9 -11.37 5.30 2.58
CA LYS A 9 -11.80 5.29 1.18
C LYS A 9 -10.99 4.30 0.32
N SER A 10 -9.66 4.29 0.44
CA SER A 10 -8.84 3.30 -0.29
C SER A 10 -9.08 1.87 0.16
N ARG A 11 -9.22 1.61 1.46
CA ARG A 11 -9.51 0.27 1.98
C ARG A 11 -10.83 -0.26 1.41
N ARG A 12 -11.89 0.57 1.41
CA ARG A 12 -13.18 0.22 0.80
C ARG A 12 -13.03 -0.11 -0.69
N LEU A 13 -12.26 0.66 -1.45
CA LEU A 13 -12.05 0.40 -2.88
C LEU A 13 -11.27 -0.91 -3.12
N LEU A 14 -10.23 -1.19 -2.32
CA LEU A 14 -9.47 -2.42 -2.40
C LEU A 14 -10.30 -3.65 -2.04
N ALA A 15 -11.10 -3.58 -0.97
CA ALA A 15 -12.00 -4.66 -0.56
C ALA A 15 -13.11 -4.93 -1.59
N LYS A 16 -13.65 -3.86 -2.20
CA LYS A 16 -14.59 -4.02 -3.33
C LYS A 16 -13.91 -4.69 -4.51
N ARG A 17 -12.66 -4.34 -4.83
CA ARG A 17 -11.90 -4.96 -5.92
C ARG A 17 -11.70 -6.46 -5.68
N SER A 18 -11.30 -6.90 -4.49
CA SER A 18 -11.12 -8.34 -4.20
C SER A 18 -12.44 -9.09 -4.29
N ALA A 19 -13.51 -8.58 -3.68
CA ALA A 19 -14.84 -9.21 -3.76
C ALA A 19 -15.34 -9.35 -5.21
N LEU A 20 -15.09 -8.34 -6.05
CA LEU A 20 -15.45 -8.39 -7.46
C LEU A 20 -14.64 -9.43 -8.25
N LEU A 21 -13.34 -9.56 -7.97
CA LEU A 21 -12.48 -10.58 -8.59
C LEU A 21 -12.99 -11.99 -8.27
N LEU A 22 -13.38 -12.26 -7.02
CA LEU A 22 -13.96 -13.55 -6.62
C LEU A 22 -15.31 -13.82 -7.31
N SER A 23 -16.11 -12.79 -7.57
CA SER A 23 -17.44 -12.95 -8.17
C SER A 23 -17.44 -13.33 -9.66
N GLY A 24 -16.28 -13.39 -10.32
CA GLY A 24 -16.18 -13.78 -11.74
C GLY A 24 -16.79 -12.79 -12.75
N LYS A 25 -17.27 -11.63 -12.31
CA LYS A 25 -17.89 -10.62 -13.20
C LYS A 25 -16.83 -9.94 -14.08
N THR A 26 -16.94 -10.14 -15.39
CA THR A 26 -16.04 -9.62 -16.44
C THR A 26 -16.13 -8.12 -16.68
N LYS A 27 -17.14 -7.42 -16.14
CA LYS A 27 -17.25 -5.96 -16.32
C LYS A 27 -16.04 -5.26 -15.71
N VAL A 28 -15.39 -4.43 -16.52
CA VAL A 28 -14.31 -3.51 -16.14
C VAL A 28 -14.86 -2.52 -15.12
N ASN A 29 -14.85 -2.93 -13.85
CA ASN A 29 -15.43 -2.14 -12.79
C ASN A 29 -14.63 -0.83 -12.68
N ARG A 30 -15.30 0.33 -12.78
CA ARG A 30 -14.77 1.69 -12.52
C ARG A 30 -13.98 1.80 -11.19
N VAL A 31 -14.11 0.79 -10.33
CA VAL A 31 -13.46 0.64 -9.02
C VAL A 31 -12.02 0.14 -9.12
N SER A 32 -11.66 -0.67 -10.14
CA SER A 32 -10.34 -1.31 -10.24
C SER A 32 -9.19 -0.32 -10.44
N THR A 33 -9.43 0.74 -11.22
CA THR A 33 -8.46 1.81 -11.53
C THR A 33 -8.35 2.89 -10.46
N ARG A 34 -9.34 3.02 -9.56
CA ARG A 34 -9.38 4.08 -8.54
C ARG A 34 -8.67 3.72 -7.23
N GLY A 35 -8.33 2.44 -7.04
CA GLY A 35 -7.60 1.97 -5.87
C GLY A 35 -6.14 2.45 -5.91
N VAL A 36 -5.71 3.14 -4.87
CA VAL A 36 -4.31 3.57 -4.71
C VAL A 36 -3.67 2.77 -3.59
N ASN A 37 -2.49 2.20 -3.85
CA ASN A 37 -1.70 1.54 -2.83
C ASN A 37 -1.17 2.57 -1.83
N ARG A 38 -1.54 2.41 -0.56
CA ARG A 38 -1.10 3.27 0.54
C ARG A 38 -0.19 2.50 1.47
N CYS A 39 0.76 3.21 2.08
CA CYS A 39 1.58 2.67 3.15
C CYS A 39 0.71 2.10 4.28
N ARG A 40 1.05 0.90 4.77
CA ARG A 40 0.30 0.22 5.83
C ARG A 40 0.31 0.96 7.17
N ILE A 41 1.42 1.66 7.49
CA ILE A 41 1.60 2.38 8.76
C ILE A 41 1.02 3.79 8.67
N THR A 42 1.48 4.58 7.68
CA THR A 42 1.21 6.04 7.65
C THR A 42 0.14 6.47 6.64
N GLY A 43 -0.32 5.55 5.79
CA GLY A 43 -1.30 5.85 4.75
C GLY A 43 -0.77 6.74 3.60
N ARG A 44 0.53 7.02 3.53
CA ARG A 44 1.11 7.83 2.44
C ARG A 44 0.84 7.16 1.07
N PRO A 45 0.28 7.89 0.08
CA PRO A 45 -0.12 7.31 -1.20
C PRO A 45 1.00 7.22 -2.25
N LYS A 46 2.09 7.98 -2.09
CA LYS A 46 3.20 8.04 -3.06
C LYS A 46 4.46 7.38 -2.49
N GLY A 47 5.32 6.87 -3.38
CA GLY A 47 6.57 6.21 -3.01
C GLY A 47 6.33 4.90 -2.28
N TYR A 48 5.43 4.07 -2.83
CA TYR A 48 5.02 2.80 -2.26
C TYR A 48 5.90 1.66 -2.79
N MET A 49 6.60 0.97 -1.90
CA MET A 49 7.38 -0.23 -2.22
C MET A 49 6.46 -1.44 -2.12
N ARG A 50 6.18 -2.10 -3.25
CA ARG A 50 5.19 -3.19 -3.33
C ARG A 50 5.56 -4.41 -2.51
N TYR A 51 6.83 -4.80 -2.50
CA TYR A 51 7.33 -5.95 -1.74
C TYR A 51 7.10 -5.78 -0.23
N PHE A 52 7.48 -4.63 0.32
CA PHE A 52 7.36 -4.34 1.76
C PHE A 52 5.98 -3.80 2.17
N GLY A 53 5.21 -3.25 1.23
CA GLY A 53 3.91 -2.63 1.51
C GLY A 53 4.00 -1.28 2.25
N LEU A 54 5.15 -0.63 2.18
CA LEU A 54 5.49 0.57 2.95
C LEU A 54 5.79 1.77 2.06
N SER A 55 5.78 2.96 2.66
CA SER A 55 6.31 4.16 2.01
C SER A 55 7.82 4.24 2.12
N ARG A 56 8.45 5.00 1.22
CA ARG A 56 9.92 5.25 1.26
C ARG A 56 10.45 5.79 2.60
N LEU A 57 9.66 6.58 3.33
CA LEU A 57 10.08 7.15 4.63
C LEU A 57 10.08 6.08 5.72
N THR A 58 8.92 5.44 5.91
CA THR A 58 8.75 4.35 6.88
C THR A 58 9.70 3.21 6.60
N PHE A 59 9.96 2.90 5.33
CA PHE A 59 10.94 1.88 4.95
C PHE A 59 12.34 2.25 5.45
N ARG A 60 12.79 3.49 5.22
CA ARG A 60 14.10 3.96 5.69
C ARG A 60 14.20 3.95 7.22
N GLU A 61 13.17 4.41 7.92
CA GLU A 61 13.14 4.40 9.38
C GLU A 61 13.25 2.98 9.94
N LEU A 62 12.46 2.03 9.42
CA LEU A 62 12.50 0.63 9.86
C LEU A 62 13.80 -0.08 9.47
N ALA A 63 14.35 0.23 8.29
CA ALA A 63 15.64 -0.31 7.85
C ALA A 63 16.78 0.19 8.76
N LEU A 64 16.77 1.47 9.16
CA LEU A 64 17.77 2.02 10.07
C LEU A 64 17.64 1.44 11.48
N LYS A 65 16.43 1.10 11.92
CA LYS A 65 16.19 0.41 13.19
C LYS A 65 16.53 -1.09 13.17
N GLY A 66 16.75 -1.67 11.99
CA GLY A 66 16.98 -3.11 11.84
C GLY A 66 15.70 -3.97 11.94
N GLU A 67 14.51 -3.36 11.88
CA GLU A 67 13.22 -4.08 11.95
C GLU A 67 12.85 -4.77 10.62
N LEU A 68 13.58 -4.47 9.54
CA LEU A 68 13.39 -5.09 8.22
C LEU A 68 14.43 -6.20 7.99
N PRO A 69 14.02 -7.48 7.98
CA PRO A 69 14.96 -8.58 7.78
C PRO A 69 15.52 -8.56 6.36
N GLY A 70 16.83 -8.81 6.22
CA GLY A 70 17.51 -8.88 4.94
C GLY A 70 17.75 -7.53 4.25
N VAL A 71 17.51 -6.40 4.93
CA VAL A 71 17.82 -5.07 4.41
C VAL A 71 19.09 -4.55 5.08
N VAL A 72 20.15 -4.41 4.28
CA VAL A 72 21.42 -3.82 4.69
C VAL A 72 21.73 -2.56 3.88
N LYS A 73 22.66 -1.74 4.35
CA LYS A 73 23.18 -0.63 3.54
C LYS A 73 23.83 -1.20 2.29
N ALA A 74 23.61 -0.55 1.16
CA ALA A 74 24.19 -0.97 -0.12
C ALA A 74 25.69 -0.67 -0.21
N SER A 75 26.14 0.37 0.48
CA SER A 75 27.57 0.59 0.67
C SER A 75 28.12 -0.47 1.61
N LYS A 76 29.27 -1.02 1.22
CA LYS A 76 30.09 -1.83 2.10
C LYS A 76 30.45 -1.06 3.38
#